data_AF-A0A7R8UUN3-F1
#
_entry.id   AF-A0A7R8UUN3-F1
#
_cell.length_a   1.000
_cell.length_b   1.000
_cell.length_c   1.000
_cell.angle_alpha   90.00
_cell.angle_beta   90.00
_cell.angle_gamma   90.00
#
_symmetry.space_group_name_H-M   'P 1'
#
loop_
_entity.id
_entity.type
_entity.pdbx_description
1 polymer ?
#
loop_
_entity_poly.entity_id
_entity_poly.type
_entity_poly.pdbx_seq_one_letter_code
_entity_poly.pdbx_strand_id
1 'polypeptide(L)'
;MGFTVVLNASLNEYFCSSSRNAGFKILVHGSSEVPRIADSATLVPTKYETRIQINPSYRDTAKNVRSLPIKDRKCLYNSELTLKSFRIYTSGNCRMECTADIMERECGCIQIYLPRRSNDTLICGLSDIRCANQVEREVNNLLNPNGKCNSCPCSCDYIEYKVTVTRSRLLAKDPQLDAILQSGYDVNELAVVHFYHNQRRIRVTRMEAYLGFLNFFSNSGGIYSLFLGFSFLSLIELCYFTVLFLPKAIKYIRTKAQRTVKAAPKCASIYSMNREESIIRRKIGAYFISNADAE
;
A
#
# COMPACT_ATOMS: atom_id res chain seq x y z
N MET A 1 -1.94 36.86 -4.64
CA MET A 1 -1.29 37.31 -3.40
C MET A 1 -0.14 36.36 -3.12
N GLY A 2 1.00 36.90 -2.74
CA GLY A 2 2.24 36.16 -2.54
C GLY A 2 3.00 36.70 -1.33
N PHE A 3 4.11 36.07 -1.01
CA PHE A 3 5.00 36.45 0.08
C PHE A 3 6.35 36.86 -0.51
N THR A 4 6.89 38.01 -0.10
CA THR A 4 8.18 38.52 -0.59
C THR A 4 9.12 38.68 0.59
N VAL A 5 10.35 38.22 0.44
CA VAL A 5 11.43 38.43 1.42
C VAL A 5 12.69 38.93 0.73
N VAL A 6 13.39 39.83 1.40
CA VAL A 6 14.73 40.26 1.03
C VAL A 6 15.67 39.69 2.07
N LEU A 7 16.64 38.91 1.62
CA LEU A 7 17.58 38.19 2.47
C LEU A 7 18.99 38.74 2.26
N ASN A 8 19.68 39.07 3.34
CA ASN A 8 21.11 39.40 3.28
C ASN A 8 21.92 38.16 3.65
N ALA A 9 22.82 37.73 2.75
CA ALA A 9 23.67 36.58 3.00
C ALA A 9 24.85 36.89 3.92
N SER A 10 25.24 38.16 4.12
CA SER A 10 26.40 38.55 4.92
C SER A 10 27.63 37.69 4.57
N LEU A 11 28.13 37.81 3.33
CA LEU A 11 29.12 36.87 2.79
C LEU A 11 30.44 36.87 3.58
N ASN A 12 30.74 37.97 4.26
CA ASN A 12 31.91 38.11 5.14
C ASN A 12 31.83 37.22 6.41
N GLU A 13 30.65 36.75 6.80
CA GLU A 13 30.43 35.87 7.95
C GLU A 13 30.40 34.38 7.56
N TYR A 14 30.67 34.04 6.30
CA TYR A 14 30.67 32.64 5.86
C TYR A 14 31.89 31.89 6.44
N PHE A 15 31.65 31.09 7.47
CA PHE A 15 32.63 30.16 8.03
C PHE A 15 32.18 28.72 7.81
N CYS A 16 33.03 27.89 7.17
CA CYS A 16 32.84 26.45 7.03
C CYS A 16 31.45 26.00 6.54
N SER A 17 30.99 26.54 5.40
CA SER A 17 29.69 26.17 4.82
C SER A 17 29.65 24.73 4.29
N SER A 18 28.51 24.05 4.50
CA SER A 18 28.21 22.70 3.97
C SER A 18 28.17 22.64 2.43
N SER A 19 28.08 23.78 1.75
CA SER A 19 28.09 23.88 0.29
C SER A 19 28.95 25.05 -0.17
N ARG A 20 29.62 24.89 -1.32
CA ARG A 20 30.47 25.91 -1.94
C ARG A 20 29.70 27.00 -2.70
N ASN A 21 28.47 27.29 -2.28
CA ASN A 21 27.55 28.20 -2.97
C ASN A 21 27.19 29.36 -2.03
N ALA A 22 27.26 30.58 -2.53
CA ALA A 22 26.79 31.78 -1.84
C ALA A 22 25.28 31.95 -2.04
N GLY A 23 24.54 32.14 -0.94
CA GLY A 23 23.09 32.34 -0.94
C GLY A 23 22.36 31.43 0.04
N PHE A 24 21.12 31.07 -0.29
CA PHE A 24 20.20 30.42 0.64
C PHE A 24 19.70 29.07 0.10
N LYS A 25 19.42 28.15 1.02
CA LYS A 25 18.67 26.92 0.75
C LYS A 25 17.25 27.10 1.24
N ILE A 26 16.28 27.03 0.35
CA ILE A 26 14.86 27.21 0.67
C ILE A 26 14.12 25.92 0.40
N LEU A 27 13.34 25.45 1.38
CA LEU A 27 12.47 24.28 1.26
C LEU A 27 11.02 24.71 1.49
N VAL A 28 10.14 24.28 0.59
CA VAL A 28 8.68 24.41 0.77
C VAL A 28 8.15 23.06 1.22
N HIS A 29 7.50 23.02 2.38
CA HIS A 29 6.94 21.79 2.96
C HIS A 29 5.62 22.06 3.68
N GLY A 30 4.88 21.00 4.02
CA GLY A 30 3.66 21.09 4.80
C GLY A 30 3.94 21.36 6.29
N SER A 31 3.03 22.05 6.97
CA SER A 31 3.18 22.39 8.40
C SER A 31 3.17 21.17 9.34
N SER A 32 2.66 20.03 8.88
CA SER A 32 2.60 18.77 9.65
C SER A 32 3.86 17.92 9.53
N GLU A 33 4.85 18.34 8.73
CA GLU A 33 6.10 17.63 8.47
C GLU A 33 7.30 18.44 8.92
N VAL A 34 8.32 17.77 9.45
CA VAL A 34 9.58 18.44 9.81
C VAL A 34 10.39 18.73 8.54
N PRO A 35 10.94 19.94 8.38
CA PRO A 35 11.73 20.30 7.21
C PRO A 35 13.02 19.49 7.11
N ARG A 36 13.25 18.84 5.97
CA ARG A 36 14.51 18.16 5.63
C ARG A 36 15.19 18.86 4.44
N ILE A 37 15.90 19.95 4.74
CA ILE A 37 16.56 20.80 3.73
C ILE A 37 17.56 20.01 2.88
N ALA A 38 18.20 18.97 3.42
CA ALA A 38 19.15 18.14 2.71
C ALA A 38 18.56 17.37 1.52
N ASP A 39 17.26 17.04 1.53
CA ASP A 39 16.66 16.15 0.55
C ASP A 39 16.22 16.87 -0.73
N SER A 40 15.69 18.09 -0.64
CA SER A 40 14.98 18.74 -1.76
C SER A 40 14.96 20.28 -1.69
N ALA A 41 15.98 20.90 -1.11
CA ALA A 41 16.03 22.36 -1.07
C ALA A 41 16.37 22.99 -2.43
N THR A 42 15.74 24.13 -2.69
CA THR A 42 16.06 25.02 -3.81
C THR A 42 17.18 25.97 -3.40
N LEU A 43 18.20 26.11 -4.24
CA LEU A 43 19.29 27.07 -4.04
C LEU A 43 18.90 28.44 -4.61
N VAL A 44 18.99 29.47 -3.78
CA VAL A 44 18.72 30.86 -4.13
C VAL A 44 20.02 31.66 -4.01
N PRO A 45 20.66 32.04 -5.12
CA PRO A 45 21.89 32.81 -5.09
C PRO A 45 21.64 34.27 -4.72
N THR A 46 22.66 34.93 -4.15
CA THR A 46 22.66 36.40 -4.01
C THR A 46 22.78 37.07 -5.38
N LYS A 47 22.44 38.36 -5.47
CA LYS A 47 22.40 39.18 -6.71
C LYS A 47 21.25 38.82 -7.67
N TYR A 48 20.32 37.97 -7.26
CA TYR A 48 19.18 37.57 -8.08
C TYR A 48 17.84 37.83 -7.36
N GLU A 49 16.86 38.26 -8.14
CA GLU A 49 15.45 38.19 -7.81
C GLU A 49 14.97 36.80 -8.23
N THR A 50 14.53 36.00 -7.27
CA THR A 50 14.07 34.63 -7.48
C THR A 50 12.57 34.55 -7.23
N ARG A 51 11.83 34.08 -8.23
CA ARG A 51 10.40 33.86 -8.18
C ARG A 51 10.13 32.36 -8.07
N ILE A 52 9.62 31.97 -6.91
CA ILE A 52 9.29 30.61 -6.52
C ILE A 52 7.77 30.42 -6.66
N GLN A 53 7.38 29.72 -7.70
CA GLN A 53 6.01 29.32 -7.94
C GLN A 53 5.68 28.05 -7.16
N ILE A 54 4.66 28.09 -6.31
CA ILE A 54 4.20 26.96 -5.51
C ILE A 54 2.92 26.41 -6.14
N ASN A 55 2.99 25.15 -6.59
CA ASN A 55 1.86 24.42 -7.15
C ASN A 55 1.51 23.24 -6.22
N PRO A 56 0.57 23.41 -5.27
CA PRO A 56 0.12 22.32 -4.42
C PRO A 56 -0.76 21.34 -5.20
N SER A 57 -0.56 20.05 -4.95
CA SER A 57 -1.47 18.98 -5.37
C SER A 57 -1.78 18.08 -4.19
N TYR A 58 -3.07 17.88 -3.93
CA TYR A 58 -3.55 17.02 -2.87
C TYR A 58 -3.87 15.64 -3.43
N ARG A 59 -3.47 14.59 -2.73
CA ARG A 59 -3.86 13.22 -3.06
C ARG A 59 -4.60 12.62 -1.89
N ASP A 60 -5.72 11.99 -2.19
CA ASP A 60 -6.52 11.25 -1.22
C ASP A 60 -6.92 9.88 -1.76
N THR A 61 -7.53 9.11 -0.89
CA THR A 61 -8.03 7.76 -1.16
C THR A 61 -9.53 7.74 -0.94
N ALA A 62 -10.25 7.08 -1.84
CA ALA A 62 -11.69 6.92 -1.72
C ALA A 62 -12.06 5.99 -0.55
N LYS A 63 -13.30 6.13 -0.06
CA LYS A 63 -13.78 5.38 1.11
C LYS A 63 -13.75 3.85 0.92
N ASN A 64 -13.92 3.36 -0.32
CA ASN A 64 -13.82 1.94 -0.66
C ASN A 64 -12.39 1.39 -0.54
N VAL A 65 -11.36 2.24 -0.60
CA VAL A 65 -9.96 1.85 -0.34
C VAL A 65 -9.72 1.72 1.16
N ARG A 66 -10.41 2.51 1.98
CA ARG A 66 -10.28 2.46 3.44
C ARG A 66 -10.72 1.12 4.04
N SER A 67 -11.68 0.44 3.42
CA SER A 67 -12.08 -0.92 3.83
C SER A 67 -11.07 -2.01 3.48
N LEU A 68 -10.07 -1.73 2.64
CA LEU A 68 -9.03 -2.70 2.31
C LEU A 68 -8.02 -2.82 3.46
N PRO A 69 -7.49 -4.03 3.72
CA PRO A 69 -6.38 -4.23 4.64
C PRO A 69 -5.17 -3.37 4.28
N ILE A 70 -4.41 -2.92 5.29
CA ILE A 70 -3.21 -2.08 5.13
C ILE A 70 -2.22 -2.71 4.13
N LYS A 71 -2.08 -4.04 4.15
CA LYS A 71 -1.17 -4.79 3.25
C LYS A 71 -1.52 -4.60 1.77
N ASP A 72 -2.80 -4.54 1.44
CA ASP A 72 -3.27 -4.46 0.05
C ASP A 72 -3.23 -3.02 -0.47
N ARG A 73 -3.61 -2.05 0.37
CA ARG A 73 -3.61 -0.62 -0.01
C ARG A 73 -2.25 0.07 0.10
N LYS A 74 -1.30 -0.50 0.86
CA LYS A 74 0.08 -0.01 1.05
C LYS A 74 0.21 1.44 1.54
N CYS A 75 -0.82 1.96 2.22
CA CYS A 75 -0.83 3.28 2.82
C CYS A 75 -1.52 3.24 4.20
N LEU A 76 -1.21 4.23 5.04
CA LEU A 76 -1.79 4.39 6.38
C LEU A 76 -2.61 5.67 6.48
N TYR A 77 -3.72 5.61 7.21
CA TYR A 77 -4.44 6.80 7.66
C TYR A 77 -3.91 7.27 9.01
N ASN A 78 -4.00 8.58 9.26
CA ASN A 78 -3.57 9.16 10.54
C ASN A 78 -4.29 8.56 11.78
N SER A 79 -5.48 7.98 11.61
CA SER A 79 -6.22 7.33 12.71
C SER A 79 -5.73 5.93 13.08
N GLU A 80 -4.83 5.33 12.29
CA GLU A 80 -4.48 3.90 12.41
C GLU A 80 -3.16 3.66 13.13
N LEU A 81 -2.26 4.63 13.05
CA LEU A 81 -0.98 4.58 13.72
C LEU A 81 -0.70 5.92 14.38
N THR A 82 -0.52 5.89 15.69
CA THR A 82 -0.08 7.05 16.46
C THR A 82 1.43 7.00 16.65
N LEU A 83 2.08 8.07 16.22
CA LEU A 83 3.51 8.29 16.43
C LEU A 83 3.75 8.76 17.88
N LYS A 84 4.95 8.53 18.41
CA LYS A 84 5.24 8.76 19.84
C LYS A 84 5.70 10.18 20.13
N SER A 85 6.41 10.78 19.19
CA SER A 85 6.97 12.13 19.21
C SER A 85 6.15 13.12 18.37
N PHE A 86 5.47 12.64 17.33
CA PHE A 86 4.63 13.47 16.45
C PHE A 86 3.13 13.19 16.62
N ARG A 87 2.30 14.24 16.50
CA ARG A 87 0.83 14.12 16.58
C ARG A 87 0.17 13.64 15.28
N ILE A 88 0.84 13.84 14.15
CA ILE A 88 0.31 13.53 12.82
C ILE A 88 1.24 12.54 12.15
N TYR A 89 0.68 11.42 11.70
CA TYR A 89 1.37 10.44 10.89
C TYR A 89 1.67 11.00 9.50
N THR A 90 2.96 11.08 9.20
CA THR A 90 3.47 11.21 7.83
C THR A 90 4.60 10.21 7.66
N SER A 91 4.87 9.78 6.43
CA SER A 91 6.00 8.89 6.16
C SER A 91 7.32 9.51 6.62
N GLY A 92 7.47 10.83 6.47
CA GLY A 92 8.63 11.57 6.99
C GLY A 92 8.75 11.53 8.51
N ASN A 93 7.66 11.81 9.23
CA ASN A 93 7.63 11.78 10.70
C ASN A 93 7.91 10.37 11.25
N CYS A 94 7.32 9.35 10.63
CA CYS A 94 7.59 7.94 10.97
C CYS A 94 9.07 7.61 10.77
N ARG A 95 9.65 8.01 9.65
CA ARG A 95 11.07 7.76 9.36
C ARG A 95 11.98 8.46 10.36
N MET A 96 11.67 9.69 10.77
CA MET A 96 12.46 10.40 11.79
C MET A 96 12.39 9.72 13.17
N GLU A 97 11.22 9.24 13.60
CA GLU A 97 11.13 8.48 14.85
C GLU A 97 11.91 7.18 14.77
N CYS A 98 11.84 6.48 13.63
CA CYS A 98 12.63 5.27 13.41
C CYS A 98 14.15 5.57 13.44
N THR A 99 14.60 6.63 12.77
CA THR A 99 16.01 7.05 12.81
C THR A 99 16.44 7.40 14.23
N ALA A 100 15.62 8.13 14.98
CA ALA A 100 15.90 8.50 16.36
C ALA A 100 16.03 7.27 17.27
N ASP A 101 15.12 6.30 17.13
CA ASP A 101 15.14 5.04 17.89
C ASP A 101 16.38 4.19 17.58
N ILE A 102 16.79 4.12 16.31
CA ILE A 102 18.02 3.39 15.93
C ILE A 102 19.27 4.12 16.46
N MET A 103 19.34 5.45 16.31
CA MET A 103 20.48 6.23 16.82
C MET A 103 20.62 6.09 18.34
N GLU A 104 19.51 6.15 19.08
CA GLU A 104 19.51 5.96 20.53
C GLU A 104 19.99 4.55 20.91
N ARG A 105 19.56 3.50 20.18
CA ARG A 105 19.96 2.11 20.46
C ARG A 105 21.40 1.79 20.11
N GLU A 106 21.91 2.30 18.98
CA GLU A 106 23.23 1.92 18.45
C GLU A 106 24.34 2.87 18.89
N CYS A 107 24.05 4.16 18.99
CA CYS A 107 25.03 5.18 19.36
C CYS A 107 24.84 5.71 20.79
N GLY A 108 23.72 5.40 21.47
CA GLY A 108 23.43 5.92 22.81
C GLY A 108 23.15 7.42 22.86
N CYS A 109 22.96 8.06 21.70
CA CYS A 109 22.77 9.50 21.56
C CYS A 109 21.84 9.81 20.38
N ILE A 110 21.26 11.01 20.36
CA ILE A 110 20.37 11.48 19.29
C ILE A 110 20.93 12.79 18.68
N GLN A 111 20.82 12.92 17.36
CA GLN A 111 21.16 14.16 16.66
C GLN A 111 20.17 15.30 16.96
N ILE A 112 20.65 16.54 16.99
CA ILE A 112 19.85 17.71 17.41
C ILE A 112 18.56 17.90 16.58
N TYR A 113 18.58 17.54 15.30
CA TYR A 113 17.44 17.69 14.40
C TYR A 113 16.39 16.57 14.51
N LEU A 114 16.68 15.51 15.28
CA LEU A 114 15.77 14.38 15.48
C LEU A 114 14.91 14.57 16.73
N PRO A 115 13.70 14.00 16.76
CA PRO A 115 12.83 14.07 17.92
C PRO A 115 13.44 13.32 19.11
N ARG A 116 13.45 13.97 20.28
CA ARG A 116 13.86 13.33 21.54
C ARG A 116 12.67 12.64 22.20
N ARG A 117 12.87 11.39 22.63
CA ARG A 117 11.85 10.59 23.32
C ARG A 117 11.76 10.90 24.81
N SER A 118 12.90 11.10 25.46
CA SER A 118 13.02 11.54 26.84
C SER A 118 13.94 12.75 26.93
N ASN A 119 13.76 13.55 27.98
CA ASN A 119 14.70 14.63 28.32
C ASN A 119 16.06 14.10 28.79
N ASP A 120 16.15 12.83 29.15
CA ASP A 120 17.39 12.18 29.58
C ASP A 120 18.27 11.71 28.41
N THR A 121 17.71 11.65 27.18
CA THR A 121 18.47 11.16 26.02
C THR A 121 19.58 12.14 25.65
N LEU A 122 20.82 11.67 25.59
CA LEU A 122 21.99 12.48 25.29
C LEU A 122 21.99 12.95 23.83
N ILE A 123 22.53 14.15 23.60
CA ILE A 123 22.75 14.68 22.26
C ILE A 123 24.12 14.21 21.77
N CYS A 124 24.18 13.71 20.53
CA CYS A 124 25.44 13.21 19.97
C CYS A 124 26.51 14.31 19.92
N GLY A 125 27.70 14.00 20.44
CA GLY A 125 28.87 14.87 20.35
C GLY A 125 29.72 14.62 19.11
N LEU A 126 30.88 15.28 19.05
CA LEU A 126 31.86 15.05 17.99
C LEU A 126 32.48 13.65 18.04
N SER A 127 32.57 13.03 19.23
CA SER A 127 33.05 11.65 19.41
C SER A 127 32.16 10.64 18.69
N ASP A 128 30.86 10.89 18.67
CA ASP A 128 29.84 9.92 18.22
C ASP A 128 29.51 10.09 16.74
N ILE A 129 30.11 11.09 16.07
CA ILE A 129 29.81 11.44 14.68
C ILE A 129 30.06 10.28 13.71
N ARG A 130 31.03 9.42 14.00
CA ARG A 130 31.32 8.22 13.19
C ARG A 130 30.15 7.24 13.23
N CYS A 131 29.59 7.01 14.43
CA CYS A 131 28.42 6.15 14.62
C CYS A 131 27.18 6.77 13.98
N ALA A 132 26.90 8.05 14.27
CA ALA A 132 25.73 8.75 13.72
C ALA A 132 25.73 8.74 12.17
N ASN A 133 26.87 9.02 11.54
CA ASN A 133 27.01 8.97 10.08
C ASN A 133 26.82 7.55 9.53
N GLN A 134 27.21 6.52 10.27
CA GLN A 134 26.97 5.14 9.86
C GLN A 134 25.47 4.82 9.88
N VAL A 135 24.79 5.12 10.99
CA VAL A 135 23.34 4.91 11.12
C VAL A 135 22.59 5.68 10.04
N GLU A 136 22.94 6.94 9.80
CA GLU A 136 22.30 7.76 8.77
C GLU A 136 22.45 7.16 7.36
N ARG A 137 23.64 6.64 7.03
CA ARG A 137 23.85 5.93 5.75
C ARG A 137 23.00 4.67 5.65
N GLU A 138 22.94 3.87 6.70
CA GLU A 138 22.16 2.63 6.71
C GLU A 138 20.65 2.90 6.57
N VAL A 139 20.13 3.92 7.24
CA VAL A 139 18.73 4.33 7.13
C VAL A 139 18.43 4.92 5.75
N ASN A 140 19.34 5.74 5.20
CA ASN A 140 19.16 6.39 3.89
C ASN A 140 19.36 5.48 2.68
N ASN A 141 19.90 4.28 2.86
CA ASN A 141 20.07 3.29 1.80
C ASN A 141 18.72 2.70 1.35
N LEU A 142 18.00 3.43 0.49
CA LEU A 142 16.71 3.04 -0.11
C LEU A 142 16.81 1.80 -1.01
N LEU A 143 18.03 1.43 -1.44
CA LEU A 143 18.29 0.24 -2.26
C LEU A 143 18.27 -1.06 -1.44
N ASN A 144 18.25 -0.97 -0.11
CA ASN A 144 18.21 -2.15 0.73
C ASN A 144 16.75 -2.51 1.08
N PRO A 145 16.19 -3.63 0.57
CA PRO A 145 14.85 -4.08 0.95
C PRO A 145 14.73 -4.44 2.44
N ASN A 146 15.85 -4.65 3.14
CA ASN A 146 15.93 -4.84 4.60
C ASN A 146 16.38 -3.58 5.35
N GLY A 147 16.15 -2.39 4.79
CA GLY A 147 16.43 -1.13 5.47
C GLY A 147 15.73 -1.06 6.82
N LYS A 148 16.44 -0.59 7.85
CA LYS A 148 15.96 -0.58 9.25
C LYS A 148 14.64 0.20 9.45
N CYS A 149 14.31 1.13 8.55
CA CYS A 149 13.09 1.95 8.58
C CYS A 149 12.09 1.70 7.45
N ASN A 150 12.09 0.49 6.87
CA ASN A 150 11.16 0.14 5.77
C ASN A 150 9.69 -0.03 6.21
N SER A 151 9.41 -0.01 7.52
CA SER A 151 8.05 -0.14 8.09
C SER A 151 7.22 1.15 8.08
N CYS A 152 7.65 2.20 7.38
CA CYS A 152 6.96 3.50 7.30
C CYS A 152 6.28 3.72 5.93
N PRO A 153 5.08 3.16 5.68
CA PRO A 153 4.37 3.35 4.42
C PRO A 153 3.91 4.80 4.23
N CYS A 154 3.58 5.17 3.00
CA CYS A 154 3.05 6.50 2.70
C CYS A 154 1.70 6.74 3.38
N SER A 155 1.39 8.00 3.68
CA SER A 155 0.04 8.39 4.12
C SER A 155 -0.97 8.19 2.98
N CYS A 156 -2.17 7.71 3.30
CA CYS A 156 -3.26 7.55 2.31
C CYS A 156 -3.83 8.89 1.83
N ASP A 157 -3.51 9.97 2.54
CA ASP A 157 -3.77 11.35 2.18
C ASP A 157 -2.51 12.19 2.41
N TYR A 158 -2.10 12.96 1.40
CA TYR A 158 -0.95 13.84 1.52
C TYR A 158 -1.03 15.01 0.54
N ILE A 159 -0.34 16.10 0.88
CA ILE A 159 -0.17 17.26 0.02
C ILE A 159 1.26 17.30 -0.51
N GLU A 160 1.39 17.43 -1.81
CA GLU A 160 2.68 17.56 -2.50
C GLU A 160 2.82 18.98 -3.05
N TYR A 161 3.93 19.63 -2.74
CA TYR A 161 4.24 20.98 -3.20
C TYR A 161 5.24 20.92 -4.35
N LYS A 162 4.77 21.11 -5.58
CA LYS A 162 5.66 21.22 -6.74
C LYS A 162 6.10 22.66 -6.88
N VAL A 163 7.42 22.85 -6.84
CA VAL A 163 8.03 24.18 -6.93
C VAL A 163 8.62 24.40 -8.32
N THR A 164 8.35 25.56 -8.92
CA THR A 164 8.99 26.01 -10.16
C THR A 164 9.72 27.30 -9.89
N VAL A 165 10.99 27.37 -10.27
CA VAL A 165 11.88 28.46 -9.90
C VAL A 165 12.29 29.24 -11.14
N THR A 166 12.13 30.54 -11.10
CA THR A 166 12.64 31.47 -12.13
C THR A 166 13.49 32.53 -11.44
N ARG A 167 14.54 32.99 -12.11
CA ARG A 167 15.49 33.95 -11.53
C ARG A 167 15.92 34.99 -12.56
N SER A 168 16.06 36.22 -12.11
CA SER A 168 16.60 37.34 -12.88
C SER A 168 17.62 38.09 -12.04
N ARG A 169 18.58 38.77 -12.69
CA ARG A 169 19.62 39.51 -11.97
C ARG A 169 19.02 40.78 -11.34
N LEU A 170 19.38 41.06 -10.10
CA LEU A 170 19.04 42.32 -9.44
C LEU A 170 19.82 43.47 -10.09
N LEU A 171 19.11 44.55 -10.40
CA LEU A 171 19.71 45.79 -10.86
C LEU A 171 19.95 46.70 -9.66
N ALA A 172 21.12 47.35 -9.61
CA ALA A 172 21.51 48.22 -8.51
C ALA A 172 20.69 49.53 -8.41
N LYS A 173 19.79 49.78 -9.36
CA LYS A 173 18.89 50.96 -9.43
C LYS A 173 17.44 50.50 -9.45
N ASP A 174 17.07 49.62 -8.52
CA ASP A 174 15.69 49.20 -8.36
C ASP A 174 15.01 50.10 -7.31
N PRO A 175 14.01 50.92 -7.70
CA PRO A 175 13.30 51.79 -6.76
C PRO A 175 12.62 51.02 -5.61
N GLN A 176 12.37 49.72 -5.76
CA GLN A 176 11.85 48.88 -4.68
C GLN A 176 12.90 48.52 -3.62
N LEU A 177 14.19 48.56 -3.99
CA LEU A 177 15.31 48.21 -3.12
C LEU A 177 16.03 49.44 -2.56
N ASP A 178 15.79 50.63 -3.11
CA ASP A 178 16.47 51.88 -2.72
C ASP A 178 16.39 52.16 -1.21
N ALA A 179 15.26 51.92 -0.55
CA ALA A 179 15.11 52.09 0.89
C ALA A 179 16.02 51.13 1.71
N ILE A 180 16.23 49.91 1.20
CA ILE A 180 17.09 48.90 1.83
C ILE A 180 18.57 49.23 1.57
N LEU A 181 18.91 49.72 0.37
CA LEU A 181 20.27 50.14 0.05
C LEU A 181 20.70 51.38 0.84
N GLN A 182 19.78 52.31 1.09
CA GLN A 182 20.01 53.45 1.99
C GLN A 182 20.32 53.02 3.43
N SER A 183 19.94 51.81 3.82
CA SER A 183 20.22 51.24 5.14
C SER A 183 21.63 50.63 5.27
N GLY A 184 22.47 50.71 4.22
CA GLY A 184 23.88 50.31 4.25
C GLY A 184 24.17 48.87 3.80
N TYR A 185 23.21 48.17 3.19
CA TYR A 185 23.40 46.81 2.70
C TYR A 185 23.96 46.77 1.27
N ASP A 186 24.90 45.86 0.98
CA ASP A 186 25.46 45.67 -0.37
C ASP A 186 24.51 44.80 -1.23
N VAL A 187 24.10 45.33 -2.40
CA VAL A 187 23.34 44.61 -3.44
C VAL A 187 23.96 43.24 -3.76
N ASN A 188 25.27 43.11 -3.66
CA ASN A 188 25.99 41.86 -3.95
C ASN A 188 25.67 40.72 -2.97
N GLU A 189 25.24 41.04 -1.76
CA GLU A 189 24.93 40.08 -0.69
C GLU A 189 23.42 39.82 -0.57
N LEU A 190 22.60 40.62 -1.26
CA LEU A 190 21.15 40.52 -1.20
C LEU A 190 20.61 39.45 -2.16
N ALA A 191 19.58 38.73 -1.71
CA ALA A 191 18.73 37.89 -2.53
C ALA A 191 17.27 38.29 -2.29
N VAL A 192 16.54 38.58 -3.36
CA VAL A 192 15.11 38.87 -3.27
C VAL A 192 14.34 37.63 -3.67
N VAL A 193 13.39 37.19 -2.85
CA VAL A 193 12.62 35.97 -3.11
C VAL A 193 11.13 36.25 -3.02
N HIS A 194 10.41 35.90 -4.08
CA HIS A 194 8.96 35.99 -4.15
C HIS A 194 8.35 34.60 -4.22
N PHE A 195 7.44 34.30 -3.31
CA PHE A 195 6.63 33.10 -3.29
C PHE A 195 5.24 33.43 -3.79
N TYR A 196 4.75 32.68 -4.77
CA TYR A 196 3.41 32.90 -5.29
C TYR A 196 2.75 31.60 -5.73
N HIS A 197 1.42 31.60 -5.71
CA HIS A 197 0.61 30.53 -6.26
C HIS A 197 0.14 30.90 -7.65
N ASN A 198 0.34 30.02 -8.63
CA ASN A 198 -0.13 30.25 -10.00
C ASN A 198 -1.66 30.13 -10.12
N GLN A 199 -2.26 29.28 -9.30
CA GLN A 199 -3.70 28.99 -9.37
C GLN A 199 -4.32 29.10 -7.98
N ARG A 200 -5.57 29.59 -7.94
CA ARG A 200 -6.38 29.61 -6.71
C ARG A 200 -7.03 28.27 -6.39
N ARG A 201 -6.91 27.29 -7.30
CA ARG A 201 -7.47 25.94 -7.17
C ARG A 201 -6.34 24.95 -6.93
N ILE A 202 -6.60 23.96 -6.11
CA ILE A 202 -5.68 22.85 -5.84
C ILE A 202 -6.13 21.65 -6.68
N ARG A 203 -5.20 20.99 -7.33
CA ARG A 203 -5.48 19.72 -8.02
C ARG A 203 -5.63 18.61 -6.98
N VAL A 204 -6.81 17.99 -6.91
CA VAL A 204 -7.06 16.82 -6.08
C VAL A 204 -7.01 15.57 -6.94
N THR A 205 -6.21 14.58 -6.55
CA THR A 205 -6.16 13.26 -7.19
C THR A 205 -6.64 12.22 -6.21
N ARG A 206 -7.73 11.52 -6.55
CA ARG A 206 -8.31 10.49 -5.70
C ARG A 206 -7.94 9.11 -6.22
N MET A 207 -7.38 8.28 -5.35
CA MET A 207 -7.15 6.86 -5.62
C MET A 207 -8.42 6.06 -5.30
N GLU A 208 -8.89 5.28 -6.25
CA GLU A 208 -10.08 4.44 -6.11
C GLU A 208 -9.73 2.95 -6.28
N ALA A 209 -10.49 2.07 -5.63
CA ALA A 209 -10.34 0.64 -5.87
C ALA A 209 -10.82 0.30 -7.29
N TYR A 210 -9.95 -0.32 -8.09
CA TYR A 210 -10.16 -0.59 -9.51
C TYR A 210 -11.38 -1.49 -9.79
N LEU A 211 -11.64 -2.49 -8.95
CA LEU A 211 -12.77 -3.42 -9.10
C LEU A 211 -13.46 -3.61 -7.75
N GLY A 212 -14.63 -2.99 -7.58
CA GLY A 212 -15.56 -3.36 -6.52
C GLY A 212 -16.25 -4.69 -6.85
N PHE A 213 -16.79 -5.36 -5.82
CA PHE A 213 -17.57 -6.60 -5.99
C PHE A 213 -18.68 -6.47 -7.05
N LEU A 214 -19.33 -5.31 -7.10
CA LEU A 214 -20.39 -5.03 -8.07
C LEU A 214 -19.88 -5.03 -9.52
N ASN A 215 -18.71 -4.46 -9.78
CA ASN A 215 -18.11 -4.43 -11.11
C ASN A 215 -17.70 -5.84 -11.56
N PHE A 216 -17.23 -6.68 -10.63
CA PHE A 216 -16.94 -8.08 -10.91
C PHE A 216 -18.20 -8.84 -11.36
N PHE A 217 -19.29 -8.77 -10.59
CA PHE A 217 -20.54 -9.44 -10.96
C PHE A 217 -21.19 -8.87 -12.23
N SER A 218 -21.10 -7.55 -12.44
CA SER A 218 -21.59 -6.89 -13.65
C SER A 218 -20.83 -7.38 -14.89
N ASN A 219 -19.49 -7.41 -14.84
CA ASN A 219 -18.66 -7.85 -15.95
C ASN A 219 -18.85 -9.34 -16.25
N SER A 220 -18.85 -10.19 -15.21
CA SER A 220 -19.10 -11.62 -15.38
C SER A 220 -20.53 -11.88 -15.89
N GLY A 221 -21.54 -11.23 -15.32
CA GLY A 221 -22.93 -11.35 -15.75
C GLY A 221 -23.15 -10.91 -17.19
N GLY A 222 -22.49 -9.83 -17.63
CA GLY A 222 -22.51 -9.38 -19.02
C GLY A 222 -21.95 -10.43 -19.99
N ILE A 223 -20.82 -11.04 -19.64
CA ILE A 223 -20.20 -12.10 -20.47
C ILE A 223 -21.10 -13.34 -20.52
N TYR A 224 -21.61 -13.82 -19.38
CA TYR A 224 -22.49 -15.00 -19.34
C TYR A 224 -23.82 -14.77 -20.07
N SER A 225 -24.40 -13.58 -19.96
CA SER A 225 -25.63 -13.23 -20.67
C SER A 225 -25.42 -13.15 -22.18
N LEU A 226 -24.27 -12.67 -22.64
CA LEU A 226 -24.00 -12.50 -24.08
C LEU A 226 -23.69 -13.82 -24.78
N PHE A 227 -22.84 -14.67 -24.18
CA PHE A 227 -22.39 -15.91 -24.83
C PHE A 227 -23.31 -17.10 -24.56
N LEU A 228 -23.92 -17.20 -23.37
CA LEU A 228 -24.74 -18.35 -22.97
C LEU A 228 -26.23 -18.03 -22.91
N GLY A 229 -26.64 -16.75 -22.98
CA GLY A 229 -28.01 -16.35 -22.68
C GLY A 229 -28.40 -16.63 -21.22
N PHE A 230 -27.41 -16.84 -20.34
CA PHE A 230 -27.62 -17.27 -18.97
C PHE A 230 -27.82 -16.06 -18.05
N SER A 231 -28.94 -16.06 -17.32
CA SER A 231 -29.29 -14.98 -16.38
C SER A 231 -29.40 -15.49 -14.94
N PHE A 232 -29.56 -14.57 -13.99
CA PHE A 232 -29.81 -14.92 -12.58
C PHE A 232 -31.10 -15.73 -12.40
N LEU A 233 -32.13 -15.47 -13.23
CA LEU A 233 -33.37 -16.26 -13.22
C LEU A 233 -33.12 -17.69 -13.69
N SER A 234 -32.27 -17.88 -14.70
CA SER A 234 -31.85 -19.20 -15.17
C SER A 234 -31.10 -19.99 -14.09
N LEU A 235 -30.31 -19.32 -13.24
CA LEU A 235 -29.66 -19.96 -12.09
C LEU A 235 -30.68 -20.42 -11.04
N ILE A 236 -31.68 -19.59 -10.72
CA ILE A 236 -32.76 -19.96 -9.78
C ILE A 236 -33.56 -21.14 -10.32
N GLU A 237 -33.89 -21.14 -11.61
CA GLU A 237 -34.57 -22.25 -12.28
C GLU A 237 -33.75 -23.53 -12.22
N LEU A 238 -32.44 -23.46 -12.48
CA LEU A 238 -31.54 -24.62 -12.36
C LEU A 238 -31.47 -25.14 -10.91
N CYS A 239 -31.41 -24.26 -9.91
CA CYS A 239 -31.49 -24.64 -8.50
C CYS A 239 -32.84 -25.31 -8.17
N TYR A 240 -33.95 -24.77 -8.69
CA TYR A 240 -35.28 -25.35 -8.51
C TYR A 240 -35.37 -26.76 -9.11
N PHE A 241 -34.94 -26.95 -10.36
CA PHE A 241 -34.94 -28.26 -11.00
C PHE A 241 -34.00 -29.25 -10.29
N THR A 242 -32.82 -28.83 -9.86
CA THR A 242 -31.86 -29.73 -9.21
C THR A 242 -32.29 -30.14 -7.81
N VAL A 243 -32.87 -29.23 -7.02
CA VAL A 243 -33.28 -29.51 -5.63
C VAL A 243 -34.64 -30.19 -5.55
N LEU A 244 -35.60 -29.83 -6.41
CA LEU A 244 -36.97 -30.34 -6.29
C LEU A 244 -37.32 -31.38 -7.34
N PHE A 245 -36.86 -31.20 -8.58
CA PHE A 245 -37.24 -32.08 -9.68
C PHE A 245 -36.36 -33.32 -9.76
N LEU A 246 -35.02 -33.20 -9.67
CA LEU A 246 -34.12 -34.36 -9.72
C LEU A 246 -34.40 -35.42 -8.63
N PRO A 247 -34.54 -35.11 -7.34
CA PRO A 247 -34.81 -36.15 -6.35
C PRO A 247 -36.20 -36.79 -6.51
N LYS A 248 -37.21 -36.04 -6.97
CA LYS A 248 -38.54 -36.58 -7.31
C LYS A 248 -38.48 -37.48 -8.53
N ALA A 249 -37.77 -37.07 -9.59
CA ALA A 249 -37.57 -37.84 -10.80
C ALA A 249 -36.74 -39.11 -10.54
N ILE A 250 -35.66 -39.02 -9.74
CA ILE A 250 -34.85 -40.17 -9.31
C ILE A 250 -35.68 -41.13 -8.46
N LYS A 251 -36.50 -40.63 -7.51
CA LYS A 251 -37.46 -41.48 -6.78
C LYS A 251 -38.43 -42.14 -7.75
N TYR A 252 -39.06 -41.39 -8.64
CA TYR A 252 -40.02 -41.91 -9.62
C TYR A 252 -39.43 -43.01 -10.52
N ILE A 253 -38.22 -42.80 -11.06
CA ILE A 253 -37.51 -43.77 -11.89
C ILE A 253 -37.13 -45.01 -11.06
N ARG A 254 -36.64 -44.86 -9.82
CA ARG A 254 -36.36 -45.99 -8.92
C ARG A 254 -37.62 -46.81 -8.63
N THR A 255 -38.76 -46.17 -8.36
CA THR A 255 -40.03 -46.88 -8.12
C THR A 255 -40.55 -47.59 -9.37
N LYS A 256 -40.37 -46.99 -10.56
CA LYS A 256 -40.74 -47.61 -11.84
C LYS A 256 -39.85 -48.81 -12.16
N ALA A 257 -38.53 -48.70 -11.97
CA ALA A 257 -37.58 -49.80 -12.13
C ALA A 257 -37.87 -50.97 -11.18
N GLN A 258 -38.24 -50.70 -9.93
CA GLN A 258 -38.67 -51.73 -8.97
C GLN A 258 -39.98 -52.41 -9.38
N ARG A 259 -40.90 -51.69 -10.05
CA ARG A 259 -42.14 -52.27 -10.59
C ARG A 259 -41.90 -53.14 -11.81
N THR A 260 -40.99 -52.80 -12.71
CA THR A 260 -40.62 -53.66 -13.86
C THR A 260 -39.89 -54.93 -13.42
N VAL A 261 -39.05 -54.88 -12.37
CA VAL A 261 -38.42 -56.08 -11.79
C VAL A 261 -39.45 -56.99 -11.11
N LYS A 262 -40.50 -56.43 -10.49
CA LYS A 262 -41.61 -57.22 -9.91
C LYS A 262 -42.64 -57.72 -10.93
N ALA A 263 -42.75 -57.06 -12.09
CA ALA A 263 -43.63 -57.45 -13.18
C ALA A 263 -42.98 -58.39 -14.21
N ALA A 264 -41.68 -58.66 -14.10
CA ALA A 264 -41.07 -59.77 -14.83
C ALA A 264 -41.73 -61.08 -14.38
N PRO A 265 -42.34 -61.86 -15.29
CA PRO A 265 -43.00 -63.10 -14.90
C PRO A 265 -41.95 -64.04 -14.31
N LYS A 266 -42.24 -64.61 -13.14
CA LYS A 266 -41.51 -65.79 -12.67
C LYS A 266 -41.72 -66.87 -13.73
N CYS A 267 -40.70 -67.20 -14.50
CA CYS A 267 -40.68 -68.44 -15.28
C CYS A 267 -40.75 -69.60 -14.28
N ALA A 268 -41.96 -70.05 -14.01
CA ALA A 268 -42.26 -71.27 -13.28
C ALA A 268 -43.10 -72.15 -14.20
N SER A 269 -42.44 -73.07 -14.90
CA SER A 269 -42.73 -74.52 -14.90
C SER A 269 -42.27 -75.16 -16.20
N ILE A 270 -41.24 -76.01 -16.15
CA ILE A 270 -41.27 -77.33 -16.80
C ILE A 270 -40.48 -78.27 -15.88
N TYR A 271 -41.16 -78.97 -14.98
CA TYR A 271 -40.69 -80.24 -14.43
C TYR A 271 -41.91 -81.09 -14.13
N SER A 272 -42.38 -81.79 -15.17
CA SER A 272 -43.15 -83.01 -15.03
C SER A 272 -42.59 -84.02 -16.02
N MET A 273 -41.71 -84.91 -15.55
CA MET A 273 -41.62 -86.33 -15.97
C MET A 273 -40.36 -86.99 -15.41
N ASN A 274 -40.58 -88.21 -14.89
CA ASN A 274 -39.61 -89.28 -14.58
C ASN A 274 -38.80 -89.03 -13.29
N ARG A 275 -39.09 -89.67 -12.14
CA ARG A 275 -39.33 -91.11 -11.90
C ARG A 275 -38.39 -91.99 -12.72
N GLU A 276 -37.08 -91.84 -12.45
CA GLU A 276 -36.06 -92.90 -12.37
C GLU A 276 -34.67 -92.27 -12.31
N GLU A 277 -34.11 -92.04 -11.12
CA GLU A 277 -32.65 -92.04 -10.91
C GLU A 277 -32.22 -92.09 -9.42
N SER A 278 -33.01 -92.71 -8.54
CA SER A 278 -32.64 -92.96 -7.14
C SER A 278 -31.69 -94.16 -6.95
N ILE A 279 -31.04 -94.66 -8.01
CA ILE A 279 -30.25 -95.91 -7.99
C ILE A 279 -28.78 -95.72 -8.45
N ILE A 280 -28.35 -94.56 -9.00
CA ILE A 280 -27.00 -94.43 -9.61
C ILE A 280 -26.14 -93.30 -8.97
N ARG A 281 -26.35 -92.94 -7.70
CA ARG A 281 -25.39 -92.11 -6.92
C ARG A 281 -24.95 -92.70 -5.58
N ARG A 282 -25.27 -93.97 -5.32
CA ARG A 282 -24.83 -94.73 -4.13
C ARG A 282 -23.68 -95.72 -4.42
N LYS A 283 -23.03 -95.63 -5.58
CA LYS A 283 -21.98 -96.60 -5.98
C LYS A 283 -20.67 -96.05 -6.54
N ILE A 284 -20.42 -94.74 -6.54
CA ILE A 284 -19.10 -94.20 -6.90
C ILE A 284 -18.79 -93.04 -5.95
N GLY A 285 -17.84 -93.26 -5.04
CA GLY A 285 -17.49 -92.31 -3.98
C GLY A 285 -17.19 -92.94 -2.61
N ALA A 286 -17.15 -94.27 -2.51
CA ALA A 286 -16.26 -94.90 -1.53
C ALA A 286 -14.85 -94.78 -2.11
N TYR A 287 -14.01 -93.91 -1.54
CA TYR A 287 -12.55 -93.99 -1.40
C TYR A 287 -12.04 -92.60 -0.97
N PHE A 288 -11.22 -92.56 0.10
CA PHE A 288 -10.68 -91.39 0.82
C PHE A 288 -11.73 -90.69 1.72
N ILE A 289 -11.96 -91.05 2.98
CA ILE A 289 -11.07 -91.41 4.11
C ILE A 289 -9.91 -90.43 4.34
N SER A 290 -10.08 -89.73 5.46
CA SER A 290 -9.10 -89.35 6.49
C SER A 290 -8.45 -87.98 6.42
N ASN A 291 -8.58 -87.32 7.59
CA ASN A 291 -7.64 -86.43 8.25
C ASN A 291 -7.63 -84.97 7.75
N ALA A 292 -7.67 -83.94 8.58
CA ALA A 292 -7.53 -83.86 10.03
C ALA A 292 -8.09 -82.51 10.53
N ASP A 293 -8.58 -82.53 11.76
CA ASP A 293 -8.61 -81.37 12.66
C ASP A 293 -7.18 -81.00 13.11
N ALA A 294 -7.04 -79.78 13.67
CA ALA A 294 -5.90 -79.20 14.42
C ALA A 294 -4.93 -78.29 13.65
N GLU A 295 -5.14 -76.97 13.78
CA GLU A 295 -4.38 -76.09 14.69
C GLU A 295 -5.18 -74.82 15.00
#